data_AF-A0A2T8HT32-F1
#
_entry.id   AF-A0A2T8HT32-F1
#
_cell.length_a   1.000
_cell.length_b   1.000
_cell.length_c   1.000
_cell.angle_alpha   90.00
_cell.angle_beta   90.00
_cell.angle_gamma   90.00
#
_symmetry.space_group_name_H-M   'P 1'
#
loop_
_entity.id
_entity.type
_entity.pdbx_description
1 polymer ?
#
loop_
_entity_poly.entity_id
_entity_poly.type
_entity_poly.pdbx_seq_one_letter_code
_entity_poly.pdbx_strand_id
1 'polypeptide(L)'
;MPETPDQKPPKDLLDWLGITDAPNWRVARLLGPIIALIFFVLFALALAATFIVIVKAAFGDSEVTLGIGGLIAALLGAPFLIWGTVLKNTTVRYQKEGHMTDRINKAVEMLGAEKTISYVARNITHPALPPEERDYYENDYVDRLQRINLNTDRVKRIVGKEHDFHYGEWQVFTETVPNLEVRIGAILSLERIAQDSTSHDKGRDHVRVMEILCAYIRNNSRASSETEVLNHQWDRNIPPSSDSKASNELRSWASAIPMPRADISIAIKVLKFRNKEQIKIERSKHEIGVTGYQLDLSYTNLQKTDLNDGNFCNVNFRGSLFDKAMMSNADFRHANLLDTSAIMASARGSKFAGANLGVNFTHAILDESEFTFIEDDRPFSSFNGRYAKFKYAQLHNARIRFRGDPYSFRNWVIGADFSNAHMQGCIFDGFNNLFEHQWPERFNDAGKREKGLAFYRCELTKNIVDRCSLAWCFGDGSVTIPEGTERPRHWPTAKLSWHDYKIQYEIWRSDPFTFIHSHTTR
;
A
#
# COMPACT_ATOMS: atom_id res chain seq x y z
N MET A 1 4.99 -26.65 -30.70
CA MET A 1 6.32 -27.16 -30.35
C MET A 1 7.03 -26.05 -29.59
N PRO A 2 7.51 -26.25 -28.36
CA PRO A 2 8.29 -25.22 -27.68
C PRO A 2 9.65 -25.12 -28.41
N GLU A 3 9.99 -23.91 -28.85
CA GLU A 3 11.32 -23.62 -29.40
C GLU A 3 12.37 -23.97 -28.35
N THR A 4 13.31 -24.84 -28.73
CA THR A 4 14.51 -25.10 -27.95
C THR A 4 15.27 -23.78 -27.78
N PRO A 5 15.72 -23.43 -26.56
CA PRO A 5 16.46 -22.20 -26.35
C PRO A 5 17.71 -22.21 -27.23
N ASP A 6 17.90 -21.14 -28.00
CA ASP A 6 19.09 -20.88 -28.84
C ASP A 6 20.37 -21.17 -28.02
N GLN A 7 20.98 -22.33 -28.25
CA GLN A 7 22.26 -22.68 -27.66
C GLN A 7 23.34 -21.87 -28.36
N LYS A 8 23.66 -20.69 -27.82
CA LYS A 8 24.82 -19.91 -28.26
C LYS A 8 26.09 -20.76 -28.09
N PRO A 9 26.98 -20.83 -29.09
CA PRO A 9 28.23 -21.55 -28.94
C PRO A 9 29.07 -20.91 -27.81
N PRO A 10 29.74 -21.73 -26.99
CA PRO A 10 30.50 -21.23 -25.85
C PRO A 10 31.63 -20.30 -26.31
N LYS A 11 31.79 -19.17 -25.61
CA LYS A 11 32.71 -18.09 -25.97
C LYS A 11 34.16 -18.38 -25.61
N ASP A 12 34.41 -19.21 -24.60
CA ASP A 12 35.74 -19.62 -24.17
C ASP A 12 35.72 -21.03 -23.55
N LEU A 13 36.89 -21.52 -23.14
CA LEU A 13 37.05 -22.84 -22.53
C LEU A 13 36.27 -22.98 -21.22
N LEU A 14 36.09 -21.88 -20.46
CA LEU A 14 35.36 -21.89 -19.19
C LEU A 14 33.84 -21.91 -19.41
N ASP A 15 33.37 -21.25 -20.46
CA ASP A 15 31.99 -21.27 -20.96
C ASP A 15 31.66 -22.66 -21.54
N TRP A 16 32.59 -23.27 -22.28
CA TRP A 16 32.48 -24.67 -22.75
C TRP A 16 32.44 -25.67 -21.58
N LEU A 17 33.15 -25.34 -20.51
CA LEU A 17 33.15 -26.07 -19.25
C LEU A 17 31.94 -25.74 -18.34
N GLY A 18 31.01 -24.88 -18.76
CA GLY A 18 29.76 -24.60 -18.05
C GLY A 18 29.87 -23.61 -16.87
N ILE A 19 30.94 -22.81 -16.81
CA ILE A 19 31.12 -21.73 -15.83
C ILE A 19 30.67 -20.42 -16.48
N THR A 20 29.36 -20.20 -16.57
CA THR A 20 28.77 -19.04 -17.26
C THR A 20 28.85 -17.73 -16.45
N ASP A 21 29.09 -17.81 -15.14
CA ASP A 21 29.48 -16.69 -14.26
C ASP A 21 30.95 -16.83 -13.82
N ALA A 22 31.85 -17.03 -14.78
CA ALA A 22 33.28 -17.06 -14.47
C ALA A 22 33.69 -15.70 -13.83
N PRO A 23 34.43 -15.70 -12.71
CA PRO A 23 35.01 -14.48 -12.17
C PRO A 23 35.72 -13.76 -13.31
N ASN A 24 35.53 -12.44 -13.47
CA ASN A 24 36.23 -11.71 -14.50
C ASN A 24 37.74 -11.78 -14.23
N TRP A 25 38.45 -12.72 -14.86
CA TRP A 25 39.85 -13.03 -14.59
C TRP A 25 40.79 -11.87 -14.95
N ARG A 26 40.27 -10.84 -15.62
CA ARG A 26 40.97 -9.55 -15.77
C ARG A 26 41.14 -8.82 -14.44
N VAL A 27 40.27 -9.05 -13.45
CA VAL A 27 40.29 -8.41 -12.12
C VAL A 27 41.20 -9.17 -11.15
N ALA A 28 41.34 -10.50 -11.28
CA ALA A 28 42.20 -11.34 -10.45
C ALA A 28 43.28 -12.03 -11.29
N ARG A 29 44.23 -11.26 -11.83
CA ARG A 29 45.31 -11.75 -12.73
C ARG A 29 46.17 -12.88 -12.16
N LEU A 30 46.26 -13.00 -10.84
CA LEU A 30 47.08 -14.02 -10.16
C LEU A 30 46.40 -15.39 -10.07
N LEU A 31 45.08 -15.47 -10.14
CA LEU A 31 44.35 -16.69 -9.79
C LEU A 31 44.37 -17.75 -10.90
N GLY A 32 44.36 -17.32 -12.17
CA GLY A 32 44.54 -18.19 -13.33
C GLY A 32 45.90 -18.91 -13.37
N PRO A 33 47.03 -18.18 -13.24
CA PRO A 33 48.36 -18.78 -13.13
C PRO A 33 48.49 -19.76 -11.96
N ILE A 34 47.88 -19.45 -10.80
CA ILE A 34 47.90 -20.33 -9.62
C ILE A 34 47.16 -21.65 -9.89
N ILE A 35 45.98 -21.60 -10.50
CA ILE A 35 45.22 -22.80 -10.85
C ILE A 35 45.99 -23.65 -11.88
N ALA A 36 46.54 -23.01 -12.92
CA ALA A 36 47.37 -23.70 -13.92
C ALA A 36 48.61 -24.35 -13.27
N LEU A 37 49.25 -23.67 -12.32
CA LEU A 37 50.37 -24.20 -11.55
C LEU A 37 49.94 -25.42 -10.71
N ILE A 38 48.78 -25.39 -10.05
CA ILE A 38 48.26 -26.52 -9.27
C ILE A 38 48.03 -27.73 -10.16
N PHE A 39 47.37 -27.56 -11.31
CA PHE A 39 47.17 -28.65 -12.27
C PHE A 39 48.49 -29.18 -12.82
N PHE A 40 49.44 -28.29 -13.12
CA PHE A 40 50.77 -28.67 -13.57
C PHE A 40 51.54 -29.47 -12.50
N VAL A 41 51.48 -29.04 -11.24
CA VAL A 41 52.10 -29.74 -10.11
C VAL A 41 51.48 -31.12 -9.90
N LEU A 42 50.15 -31.24 -9.94
CA LEU A 42 49.46 -32.53 -9.83
C LEU A 42 49.83 -33.47 -10.98
N PHE A 43 49.93 -32.95 -12.20
CA PHE A 43 50.35 -33.71 -13.37
C PHE A 43 51.83 -34.14 -13.29
N ALA A 44 52.72 -33.24 -12.88
CA ALA A 44 54.14 -33.53 -12.66
C ALA A 44 54.34 -34.57 -11.56
N LEU A 45 53.59 -34.50 -10.46
CA LEU A 45 53.60 -35.50 -9.39
C LEU A 45 53.09 -36.85 -9.89
N ALA A 46 52.05 -36.88 -10.72
CA ALA A 46 51.56 -38.11 -11.34
C ALA A 46 52.60 -38.73 -12.29
N LEU A 47 53.27 -37.93 -13.11
CA LEU A 47 54.36 -38.38 -13.98
C LEU A 47 55.57 -38.89 -13.17
N ALA A 48 55.97 -38.18 -12.11
CA ALA A 48 57.05 -38.60 -11.23
C ALA A 48 56.73 -39.92 -10.54
N ALA A 49 55.51 -40.07 -10.00
CA ALA A 49 55.04 -41.32 -9.43
C ALA A 49 55.03 -42.46 -10.46
N THR A 50 54.57 -42.19 -11.69
CA THR A 50 54.57 -43.16 -12.79
C THR A 50 56.00 -43.58 -13.18
N PHE A 51 56.92 -42.62 -13.25
CA PHE A 51 58.33 -42.88 -13.55
C PHE A 51 59.00 -43.74 -12.46
N ILE A 52 58.73 -43.45 -11.18
CA ILE A 52 59.21 -44.25 -10.05
C ILE A 52 58.72 -45.70 -10.14
N VAL A 53 57.47 -45.93 -10.56
CA VAL A 53 56.92 -47.27 -10.79
C VAL A 53 57.68 -47.98 -11.90
N ILE A 54 57.91 -47.31 -13.03
CA ILE A 54 58.62 -47.89 -14.19
C ILE A 54 60.06 -48.26 -13.82
N VAL A 55 60.79 -47.38 -13.13
CA VAL A 55 62.17 -47.64 -12.71
C VAL A 55 62.25 -48.78 -11.69
N LYS A 56 61.34 -48.82 -10.70
CA LYS A 56 61.28 -49.94 -9.75
C LYS A 56 60.96 -51.27 -10.43
N ALA A 57 60.05 -51.27 -11.41
CA ALA A 57 59.70 -52.48 -12.16
C ALA A 57 60.81 -52.95 -13.11
N ALA A 58 61.61 -52.02 -13.65
CA ALA A 58 62.67 -52.34 -14.60
C ALA A 58 64.01 -52.71 -13.94
N PHE A 59 64.30 -52.21 -12.73
CA PHE A 59 65.62 -52.29 -12.11
C PHE A 59 65.65 -52.74 -10.64
N GLY A 60 64.51 -53.07 -10.01
CA GLY A 60 64.47 -53.45 -8.59
C GLY A 60 63.75 -54.78 -8.31
N ASP A 61 64.21 -55.51 -7.29
CA ASP A 61 63.62 -56.78 -6.78
C ASP A 61 62.33 -56.57 -5.94
N SER A 62 61.82 -55.35 -5.84
CA SER A 62 60.69 -55.01 -4.98
C SER A 62 59.35 -55.06 -5.73
N GLU A 63 58.37 -55.80 -5.18
CA GLU A 63 56.99 -55.79 -5.68
C GLU A 63 56.40 -54.38 -5.76
N VAL A 64 55.80 -54.04 -6.89
CA VAL A 64 55.05 -52.80 -7.07
C VAL A 64 53.81 -52.87 -6.18
N THR A 65 53.86 -52.22 -5.03
CA THR A 65 52.73 -52.18 -4.08
C THR A 65 51.54 -51.47 -4.70
N LEU A 66 50.35 -52.06 -4.58
CA LEU A 66 49.05 -51.52 -5.02
C LEU A 66 48.84 -50.03 -4.64
N GLY A 67 49.45 -49.60 -3.53
CA GLY A 67 49.39 -48.22 -3.04
C GLY A 67 49.93 -47.16 -4.00
N ILE A 68 50.94 -47.46 -4.83
CA ILE A 68 51.52 -46.46 -5.75
C ILE A 68 50.60 -46.27 -6.98
N GLY A 69 50.02 -47.36 -7.49
CA GLY A 69 48.99 -47.29 -8.54
C GLY A 69 47.74 -46.53 -8.06
N GLY A 70 47.33 -46.76 -6.81
CA GLY A 70 46.26 -45.99 -6.16
C GLY A 70 46.56 -44.50 -6.04
N LEU A 71 47.80 -44.11 -5.75
CA LEU A 71 48.22 -42.70 -5.66
C LEU A 71 48.14 -41.98 -7.02
N ILE A 72 48.60 -42.63 -8.10
CA ILE A 72 48.53 -42.08 -9.46
C ILE A 72 47.07 -41.90 -9.89
N ALA A 73 46.24 -42.93 -9.64
CA ALA A 73 44.80 -42.86 -9.92
C ALA A 73 44.11 -41.75 -9.11
N ALA A 74 44.48 -41.56 -7.83
CA ALA A 74 43.95 -40.49 -6.99
C ALA A 74 44.38 -39.10 -7.46
N LEU A 75 45.66 -38.90 -7.81
CA LEU A 75 46.19 -37.61 -8.29
C LEU A 75 45.56 -37.19 -9.62
N LEU A 76 45.38 -38.14 -10.54
CA LEU A 76 44.74 -37.87 -11.84
C LEU A 76 43.21 -37.77 -11.71
N GLY A 77 42.57 -38.56 -10.86
CA GLY A 77 41.11 -38.61 -10.70
C GLY A 77 40.51 -37.52 -9.81
N ALA A 78 41.23 -37.04 -8.80
CA ALA A 78 40.72 -36.06 -7.84
C ALA A 78 40.24 -34.74 -8.47
N PRO A 79 40.94 -34.13 -9.45
CA PRO A 79 40.44 -32.91 -10.11
C PRO A 79 39.12 -33.15 -10.87
N PHE A 80 38.96 -34.29 -11.53
CA PHE A 80 37.71 -34.65 -12.21
C PHE A 80 36.57 -34.96 -11.24
N LEU A 81 36.86 -35.55 -10.08
CA LEU A 81 35.88 -35.75 -9.01
C LEU A 81 35.40 -34.41 -8.42
N ILE A 82 36.32 -33.48 -8.15
CA ILE A 82 36.00 -32.13 -7.69
C ILE A 82 35.15 -31.42 -8.75
N TRP A 83 35.59 -31.46 -10.01
CA TRP A 83 34.88 -30.91 -11.16
C TRP A 83 33.45 -31.46 -11.28
N GLY A 84 33.32 -32.78 -11.28
CA GLY A 84 32.03 -33.46 -11.36
C GLY A 84 31.12 -33.12 -10.17
N THR A 85 31.69 -32.89 -8.99
CA THR A 85 30.95 -32.47 -7.80
C THR A 85 30.47 -31.02 -7.93
N VAL A 86 31.30 -30.11 -8.45
CA VAL A 86 30.92 -28.71 -8.74
C VAL A 86 29.81 -28.66 -9.79
N LEU A 87 29.93 -29.40 -10.89
CA LEU A 87 28.90 -29.50 -11.92
C LEU A 87 27.58 -30.06 -11.35
N LYS A 88 27.64 -31.13 -10.55
CA LYS A 88 26.43 -31.65 -9.89
C LYS A 88 25.79 -30.61 -8.99
N ASN A 89 26.58 -29.86 -8.22
CA ASN A 89 26.06 -28.80 -7.36
C ASN A 89 25.42 -27.65 -8.16
N THR A 90 26.02 -27.24 -9.28
CA THR A 90 25.42 -26.20 -10.16
C THR A 90 24.15 -26.71 -10.83
N THR A 91 24.13 -27.95 -11.32
CA THR A 91 22.90 -28.57 -11.87
C THR A 91 21.79 -28.63 -10.83
N VAL A 92 22.08 -29.05 -9.59
CA VAL A 92 21.08 -29.07 -8.49
C VAL A 92 20.55 -27.67 -8.22
N ARG A 93 21.41 -26.65 -8.26
CA ARG A 93 21.00 -25.25 -8.09
C ARG A 93 20.04 -24.81 -9.20
N TYR A 94 20.36 -25.08 -10.47
CA TYR A 94 19.48 -24.74 -11.59
C TYR A 94 18.15 -25.50 -11.55
N GLN A 95 18.17 -26.79 -11.17
CA GLN A 95 16.94 -27.58 -10.96
C GLN A 95 16.07 -26.97 -9.85
N LYS A 96 16.68 -26.53 -8.74
CA LYS A 96 15.97 -25.86 -7.65
C LYS A 96 15.34 -24.55 -8.11
N GLU A 97 16.03 -23.74 -8.91
CA GLU A 97 15.49 -22.50 -9.48
C GLU A 97 14.33 -22.78 -10.47
N GLY A 98 14.44 -23.82 -11.30
CA GLY A 98 13.36 -24.26 -12.19
C GLY A 98 12.10 -24.67 -11.43
N HIS A 99 12.25 -25.53 -10.42
CA HIS A 99 11.13 -25.94 -9.56
C HIS A 99 10.47 -24.77 -8.82
N MET A 100 11.24 -23.74 -8.46
CA MET A 100 10.65 -22.55 -7.81
C MET A 100 9.81 -21.74 -8.80
N THR A 101 10.31 -21.56 -10.02
CA THR A 101 9.58 -20.88 -11.10
C THR A 101 8.26 -21.61 -11.41
N ASP A 102 8.29 -22.94 -11.47
CA ASP A 102 7.09 -23.76 -11.68
C ASP A 102 6.07 -23.60 -10.54
N ARG A 103 6.52 -23.53 -9.29
CA ARG A 103 5.64 -23.31 -8.13
C ARG A 103 4.97 -21.94 -8.18
N ILE A 104 5.71 -20.90 -8.58
CA ILE A 104 5.15 -19.55 -8.77
C ILE A 104 4.10 -19.59 -9.89
N ASN A 105 4.43 -20.17 -11.04
CA ASN A 105 3.51 -20.28 -12.18
C ASN A 105 2.23 -21.04 -11.80
N LYS A 106 2.36 -22.16 -11.06
CA LYS A 106 1.19 -22.92 -10.60
C LYS A 106 0.35 -22.12 -9.62
N ALA A 107 0.96 -21.38 -8.71
CA ALA A 107 0.22 -20.51 -7.80
C ALA A 107 -0.50 -19.39 -8.57
N VAL A 108 0.13 -18.78 -9.57
CA VAL A 108 -0.49 -17.77 -10.44
C VAL A 108 -1.69 -18.35 -11.21
N GLU A 109 -1.58 -19.56 -11.74
CA GLU A 109 -2.71 -20.26 -12.38
C GLU A 109 -3.87 -20.45 -11.38
N MET A 110 -3.56 -20.87 -10.15
CA MET A 110 -4.55 -21.07 -9.08
C MET A 110 -5.19 -19.75 -8.59
N LEU A 111 -4.53 -18.59 -8.74
CA LEU A 111 -5.16 -17.28 -8.47
C LEU A 111 -6.34 -17.00 -9.42
N GLY A 112 -6.34 -17.60 -10.61
CA GLY A 112 -7.43 -17.53 -11.59
C GLY A 112 -8.53 -18.55 -11.37
N ALA A 113 -8.45 -19.43 -10.36
CA ALA A 113 -9.39 -20.54 -10.21
C ALA A 113 -10.85 -20.07 -10.05
N GLU A 114 -11.75 -20.72 -10.76
CA GLU A 114 -13.19 -20.45 -10.74
C GLU A 114 -13.95 -21.74 -10.41
N LYS A 115 -15.16 -21.59 -9.86
CA LYS A 115 -16.09 -22.70 -9.63
C LYS A 115 -17.47 -22.31 -10.13
N THR A 116 -18.15 -23.27 -10.74
CA THR A 116 -19.55 -23.10 -11.14
C THR A 116 -20.43 -23.45 -9.94
N ILE A 117 -21.30 -22.52 -9.56
CA ILE A 117 -22.33 -22.77 -8.55
C ILE A 117 -23.70 -22.79 -9.24
N SER A 118 -24.53 -23.75 -8.82
CA SER A 118 -25.92 -23.84 -9.23
C SER A 118 -26.80 -23.25 -8.14
N TYR A 119 -27.72 -22.35 -8.51
CA TYR A 119 -28.68 -21.76 -7.58
C TYR A 119 -30.07 -21.71 -8.21
N VAL A 120 -31.09 -21.79 -7.37
CA VAL A 120 -32.49 -21.68 -7.81
C VAL A 120 -32.89 -20.21 -7.78
N ALA A 121 -33.34 -19.70 -8.92
CA ALA A 121 -33.85 -18.34 -9.07
C ALA A 121 -35.05 -18.30 -10.02
N ARG A 122 -35.77 -17.18 -10.01
CA ARG A 122 -36.83 -16.89 -10.99
C ARG A 122 -36.69 -15.47 -11.53
N ASN A 123 -37.12 -15.26 -12.76
CA ASN A 123 -37.15 -13.93 -13.37
C ASN A 123 -38.28 -13.09 -12.76
N ILE A 124 -38.05 -11.79 -12.63
CA ILE A 124 -39.05 -10.82 -12.20
C ILE A 124 -39.15 -9.77 -13.28
N THR A 125 -40.29 -9.70 -13.94
CA THR A 125 -40.61 -8.69 -14.94
C THR A 125 -41.58 -7.66 -14.36
N HIS A 126 -41.30 -6.39 -14.59
CA HIS A 126 -42.25 -5.30 -14.34
C HIS A 126 -43.10 -5.12 -15.61
N PRO A 127 -44.44 -5.01 -15.52
CA PRO A 127 -45.26 -4.65 -16.66
C PRO A 127 -44.91 -3.22 -17.08
N ALA A 128 -44.65 -3.00 -18.37
CA ALA A 128 -44.39 -1.65 -18.87
C ALA A 128 -45.58 -0.74 -18.59
N LEU A 129 -45.30 0.47 -18.11
CA LEU A 129 -46.29 1.53 -18.18
C LEU A 129 -46.55 1.93 -19.64
N PRO A 130 -47.80 2.30 -20.01
CA PRO A 130 -48.09 2.90 -21.31
C PRO A 130 -47.15 4.09 -21.60
N PRO A 131 -46.77 4.36 -22.86
CA PRO A 131 -45.80 5.42 -23.19
C PRO A 131 -46.15 6.81 -22.64
N GLU A 132 -47.45 7.04 -22.40
CA GLU A 132 -48.06 8.29 -21.96
C GLU A 132 -47.88 8.55 -20.45
N GLU A 133 -47.61 7.51 -19.66
CA GLU A 133 -47.42 7.54 -18.20
C GLU A 133 -45.96 7.31 -17.79
N ARG A 134 -45.04 7.15 -18.76
CA ARG A 134 -43.61 6.97 -18.49
C ARG A 134 -42.99 8.30 -18.08
N ASP A 135 -42.63 8.44 -16.82
CA ASP A 135 -41.83 9.57 -16.35
C ASP A 135 -40.41 9.46 -16.93
N TYR A 136 -39.84 10.58 -17.39
CA TYR A 136 -38.55 10.64 -18.11
C TYR A 136 -37.35 10.05 -17.33
N TYR A 137 -37.52 9.77 -16.03
CA TYR A 137 -36.49 9.26 -15.12
C TYR A 137 -36.70 7.81 -14.64
N GLU A 138 -37.82 7.16 -14.98
CA GLU A 138 -38.01 5.74 -14.68
C GLU A 138 -37.49 4.89 -15.83
N ASN A 139 -36.29 4.34 -15.65
CA ASN A 139 -35.82 3.20 -16.43
C ASN A 139 -36.70 1.99 -16.10
N ASP A 140 -37.88 1.96 -16.72
CA ASP A 140 -38.72 0.78 -16.86
C ASP A 140 -37.85 -0.34 -17.47
N TYR A 141 -37.92 -1.52 -16.86
CA TYR A 141 -37.16 -2.75 -17.15
C TYR A 141 -35.76 -2.91 -16.54
N VAL A 142 -35.71 -3.62 -15.41
CA VAL A 142 -34.61 -4.55 -15.14
C VAL A 142 -35.20 -5.89 -14.73
N ASP A 143 -35.01 -6.92 -15.56
CA ASP A 143 -35.30 -8.31 -15.24
C ASP A 143 -34.40 -8.69 -14.05
N ARG A 144 -34.94 -8.68 -12.83
CA ARG A 144 -34.16 -8.96 -11.61
C ARG A 144 -34.36 -10.41 -11.22
N LEU A 145 -33.30 -11.22 -11.34
CA LEU A 145 -33.28 -12.59 -10.83
C LEU A 145 -33.52 -12.59 -9.32
N GLN A 146 -34.64 -13.16 -8.90
CA GLN A 146 -34.92 -13.40 -7.48
C GLN A 146 -34.25 -14.71 -7.07
N ARG A 147 -33.18 -14.61 -6.28
CA ARG A 147 -32.46 -15.78 -5.75
C ARG A 147 -33.03 -16.22 -4.40
N ILE A 148 -33.08 -17.53 -4.16
CA ILE A 148 -33.32 -18.07 -2.81
C ILE A 148 -32.06 -17.88 -1.99
N ASN A 149 -32.15 -17.17 -0.86
CA ASN A 149 -31.01 -17.02 0.03
C ASN A 149 -30.85 -18.28 0.91
N LEU A 150 -29.90 -19.13 0.54
CA LEU A 150 -29.60 -20.42 1.21
C LEU A 150 -29.34 -20.28 2.71
N ASN A 151 -28.88 -19.12 3.19
CA ASN A 151 -28.53 -18.91 4.60
C ASN A 151 -29.71 -18.47 5.48
N THR A 152 -30.85 -18.13 4.88
CA THR A 152 -32.00 -17.58 5.62
C THR A 152 -33.32 -18.24 5.26
N ASP A 153 -33.34 -19.14 4.27
CA ASP A 153 -34.54 -19.68 3.61
C ASP A 153 -35.57 -18.61 3.21
N ARG A 154 -35.13 -17.35 3.15
CA ARG A 154 -35.98 -16.18 2.92
C ARG A 154 -35.65 -15.62 1.55
N VAL A 155 -36.66 -15.59 0.71
CA VAL A 155 -36.64 -14.80 -0.50
C VAL A 155 -36.67 -13.32 -0.09
N LYS A 156 -35.63 -12.55 -0.44
CA LYS A 156 -35.67 -11.10 -0.25
C LYS A 156 -36.73 -10.56 -1.23
N ARG A 157 -37.96 -10.35 -0.74
CA ARG A 157 -39.02 -9.73 -1.54
C ARG A 157 -38.56 -8.32 -1.92
N ILE A 158 -38.63 -8.00 -3.21
CA ILE A 158 -38.36 -6.64 -3.69
C ILE A 158 -39.44 -5.75 -3.08
N VAL A 159 -39.04 -4.69 -2.38
CA VAL A 159 -39.97 -3.74 -1.77
C VAL A 159 -40.50 -2.83 -2.87
N GLY A 160 -41.66 -3.19 -3.39
CA GLY A 160 -42.54 -2.37 -4.23
C GLY A 160 -43.99 -2.69 -3.84
N LYS A 161 -44.97 -1.92 -4.32
CA LYS A 161 -46.38 -2.33 -4.17
C LYS A 161 -46.49 -3.73 -4.79
N GLU A 162 -46.95 -4.72 -4.01
CA GLU A 162 -46.89 -6.15 -4.37
C GLU A 162 -47.59 -6.52 -5.70
N HIS A 163 -48.30 -5.57 -6.33
CA HIS A 163 -49.27 -5.82 -7.41
C HIS A 163 -48.74 -5.55 -8.82
N ASP A 164 -47.50 -5.04 -8.96
CA ASP A 164 -46.94 -4.61 -10.26
C ASP A 164 -45.78 -5.49 -10.75
N PHE A 165 -45.68 -6.76 -10.34
CA PHE A 165 -44.60 -7.64 -10.80
C PHE A 165 -45.10 -9.00 -11.27
N HIS A 166 -44.64 -9.44 -12.44
CA HIS A 166 -44.81 -10.80 -12.94
C HIS A 166 -43.61 -11.64 -12.53
N TYR A 167 -43.89 -12.77 -11.88
CA TYR A 167 -42.88 -13.71 -11.43
C TYR A 167 -42.86 -14.92 -12.36
N GLY A 168 -41.71 -15.21 -12.95
CA GLY A 168 -41.50 -16.43 -13.71
C GLY A 168 -41.43 -17.68 -12.83
N GLU A 169 -41.34 -18.84 -13.46
CA GLU A 169 -41.12 -20.12 -12.80
C GLU A 169 -39.72 -20.21 -12.16
N TRP A 170 -39.61 -20.98 -11.08
CA TRP A 170 -38.33 -21.27 -10.47
C TRP A 170 -37.51 -22.20 -11.37
N GLN A 171 -36.29 -21.78 -11.70
CA GLN A 171 -35.37 -22.50 -12.56
C GLN A 171 -33.98 -22.57 -11.92
N VAL A 172 -33.20 -23.56 -12.31
CA VAL A 172 -31.80 -23.70 -11.89
C VAL A 172 -30.93 -22.85 -12.81
N PHE A 173 -30.26 -21.87 -12.23
CA PHE A 173 -29.25 -21.06 -12.90
C PHE A 173 -27.86 -21.53 -12.50
N THR A 174 -26.91 -21.35 -13.41
CA THR A 174 -25.49 -21.57 -13.13
C THR A 174 -24.76 -20.24 -13.28
N GLU A 175 -23.85 -19.98 -12.35
CA GLU A 175 -22.93 -18.86 -12.47
C GLU A 175 -21.51 -19.30 -12.13
N THR A 176 -20.55 -18.74 -12.85
CA THR A 176 -19.13 -18.94 -12.59
C THR A 176 -18.68 -17.89 -11.59
N VAL A 177 -18.18 -18.33 -10.44
CA VAL A 177 -17.68 -17.46 -9.37
C VAL A 177 -16.22 -17.79 -9.05
N PRO A 178 -15.46 -16.83 -8.50
CA PRO A 178 -14.12 -17.09 -7.98
C PRO A 178 -14.11 -18.26 -6.98
N ASN A 179 -13.20 -19.22 -7.16
CA ASN A 179 -12.98 -20.30 -6.21
C ASN A 179 -12.05 -19.79 -5.10
N LEU A 180 -12.65 -19.19 -4.07
CA LEU A 180 -11.92 -18.50 -3.00
C LEU A 180 -10.98 -19.44 -2.24
N GLU A 181 -11.35 -20.70 -2.05
CA GLU A 181 -10.55 -21.68 -1.32
C GLU A 181 -9.22 -21.96 -2.03
N VAL A 182 -9.28 -22.17 -3.35
CA VAL A 182 -8.08 -22.39 -4.18
C VAL A 182 -7.24 -21.12 -4.30
N ARG A 183 -7.90 -19.96 -4.51
CA ARG A 183 -7.21 -18.66 -4.61
C ARG A 183 -6.47 -18.31 -3.31
N ILE A 184 -7.09 -18.50 -2.15
CA ILE A 184 -6.46 -18.27 -0.85
C ILE A 184 -5.27 -19.23 -0.65
N GLY A 185 -5.42 -20.51 -1.00
CA GLY A 185 -4.31 -21.48 -0.95
C GLY A 185 -3.11 -21.07 -1.82
N ALA A 186 -3.39 -20.50 -3.00
CA ALA A 186 -2.35 -19.97 -3.89
C ALA A 186 -1.64 -18.74 -3.29
N ILE A 187 -2.39 -17.79 -2.71
CA ILE A 187 -1.84 -16.60 -2.07
C ILE A 187 -0.91 -16.98 -0.90
N LEU A 188 -1.34 -17.93 -0.05
CA LEU A 188 -0.52 -18.41 1.07
C LEU A 188 0.72 -19.19 0.59
N SER A 189 0.62 -19.90 -0.53
CA SER A 189 1.78 -20.56 -1.14
C SER A 189 2.79 -19.54 -1.67
N LEU A 190 2.30 -18.46 -2.29
CA LEU A 190 3.14 -17.34 -2.74
C LEU A 190 3.80 -16.62 -1.56
N GLU A 191 3.07 -16.38 -0.46
CA GLU A 191 3.64 -15.82 0.77
C GLU A 191 4.82 -16.66 1.26
N ARG A 192 4.66 -17.98 1.33
CA ARG A 192 5.74 -18.89 1.75
C ARG A 192 6.96 -18.79 0.83
N ILE A 193 6.75 -18.77 -0.49
CA ILE A 193 7.84 -18.59 -1.47
C ILE A 193 8.57 -17.25 -1.23
N ALA A 194 7.82 -16.17 -1.01
CA ALA A 194 8.37 -14.85 -0.74
C ALA A 194 9.18 -14.80 0.57
N GLN A 195 8.73 -15.51 1.60
CA GLN A 195 9.47 -15.63 2.87
C GLN A 195 10.78 -16.42 2.67
N ASP A 196 10.73 -17.57 2.00
CA ASP A 196 11.90 -18.44 1.76
C ASP A 196 12.95 -17.76 0.86
N SER A 197 12.51 -16.91 -0.07
CA SER A 197 13.34 -16.15 -1.01
C SER A 197 14.39 -15.27 -0.30
N THR A 198 14.05 -14.70 0.88
CA THR A 198 15.00 -13.88 1.66
C THR A 198 16.33 -14.57 1.94
N SER A 199 16.31 -15.89 2.18
CA SER A 199 17.49 -16.68 2.53
C SER A 199 18.17 -17.32 1.32
N HIS A 200 17.40 -17.66 0.28
CA HIS A 200 17.88 -18.53 -0.80
C HIS A 200 18.33 -17.79 -2.07
N ASP A 201 17.72 -16.65 -2.38
CA ASP A 201 17.96 -15.94 -3.65
C ASP A 201 18.12 -14.41 -3.48
N LYS A 202 18.37 -13.96 -2.24
CA LYS A 202 18.50 -12.55 -1.85
C LYS A 202 17.21 -11.73 -2.10
N GLY A 203 16.04 -12.37 -2.02
CA GLY A 203 14.74 -11.72 -2.19
C GLY A 203 14.40 -11.40 -3.65
N ARG A 204 14.91 -12.19 -4.60
CA ARG A 204 14.53 -12.08 -6.02
C ARG A 204 13.06 -12.45 -6.19
N ASP A 205 12.67 -13.64 -5.74
CA ASP A 205 11.30 -14.12 -5.87
C ASP A 205 10.33 -13.41 -4.91
N HIS A 206 10.78 -12.94 -3.75
CA HIS A 206 10.01 -12.05 -2.87
C HIS A 206 9.42 -10.87 -3.63
N VAL A 207 10.26 -10.13 -4.35
CA VAL A 207 9.84 -8.95 -5.12
C VAL A 207 8.83 -9.31 -6.20
N ARG A 208 9.06 -10.40 -6.93
CA ARG A 208 8.14 -10.90 -7.96
C ARG A 208 6.79 -11.29 -7.38
N VAL A 209 6.76 -12.00 -6.26
CA VAL A 209 5.53 -12.39 -5.57
C VAL A 209 4.73 -11.15 -5.17
N MET A 210 5.38 -10.15 -4.59
CA MET A 210 4.70 -8.92 -4.19
C MET A 210 4.11 -8.17 -5.39
N GLU A 211 4.80 -8.13 -6.54
CA GLU A 211 4.28 -7.57 -7.79
C GLU A 211 3.05 -8.34 -8.29
N ILE A 212 3.09 -9.68 -8.24
CA ILE A 212 1.96 -10.56 -8.59
C ILE A 212 0.76 -10.26 -7.69
N LEU A 213 0.96 -10.15 -6.36
CA LEU A 213 -0.12 -9.86 -5.42
C LEU A 213 -0.70 -8.45 -5.62
N CYS A 214 0.15 -7.45 -5.87
CA CYS A 214 -0.28 -6.10 -6.25
C CYS A 214 -1.13 -6.11 -7.52
N ALA A 215 -0.66 -6.77 -8.59
CA ALA A 215 -1.39 -6.90 -9.84
C ALA A 215 -2.72 -7.66 -9.67
N TYR A 216 -2.71 -8.70 -8.84
CA TYR A 216 -3.90 -9.46 -8.50
C TYR A 216 -4.97 -8.60 -7.83
N ILE A 217 -4.60 -7.84 -6.78
CA ILE A 217 -5.51 -6.92 -6.08
C ILE A 217 -6.02 -5.85 -7.06
N ARG A 218 -5.11 -5.25 -7.85
CA ARG A 218 -5.48 -4.24 -8.85
C ARG A 218 -6.45 -4.74 -9.89
N ASN A 219 -6.40 -6.00 -10.30
CA ASN A 219 -7.33 -6.53 -11.31
C ASN A 219 -8.64 -7.04 -10.69
N ASN A 220 -8.62 -7.51 -9.45
CA ASN A 220 -9.77 -8.14 -8.79
C ASN A 220 -10.53 -7.21 -7.82
N SER A 221 -9.97 -6.05 -7.49
CA SER A 221 -10.54 -5.03 -6.63
C SER A 221 -10.25 -3.64 -7.18
N ARG A 222 -10.68 -3.38 -8.42
CA ARG A 222 -10.53 -2.05 -9.05
C ARG A 222 -11.46 -1.05 -8.38
N ALA A 223 -10.99 0.18 -8.21
CA ALA A 223 -11.88 1.31 -8.05
C ALA A 223 -12.61 1.50 -9.40
N SER A 224 -13.77 0.87 -9.57
CA SER A 224 -14.57 1.01 -10.80
C SER A 224 -15.30 2.34 -10.83
N SER A 225 -15.50 2.87 -12.04
CA SER A 225 -16.41 3.97 -12.29
C SER A 225 -17.85 3.61 -11.88
N GLU A 226 -18.28 2.36 -11.84
CA GLU A 226 -19.63 2.03 -11.33
C GLU A 226 -19.74 1.99 -9.80
N THR A 227 -18.61 1.94 -9.09
CA THR A 227 -18.57 2.33 -7.68
C THR A 227 -18.64 3.87 -7.54
N GLU A 228 -18.68 4.64 -8.65
CA GLU A 228 -19.04 6.08 -8.72
C GLU A 228 -20.51 6.36 -8.44
N VAL A 229 -21.28 5.43 -7.84
CA VAL A 229 -22.56 5.84 -7.23
C VAL A 229 -22.35 6.94 -6.15
N LEU A 230 -21.10 7.30 -5.80
CA LEU A 230 -20.76 8.41 -4.88
C LEU A 230 -19.67 9.39 -5.37
N ASN A 231 -19.30 9.35 -6.64
CA ASN A 231 -18.52 10.40 -7.30
C ASN A 231 -19.54 11.18 -8.16
N HIS A 232 -19.74 12.49 -8.15
CA HIS A 232 -18.97 13.64 -7.69
C HIS A 232 -19.90 14.87 -7.68
N GLN A 233 -20.87 14.95 -6.76
CA GLN A 233 -21.58 16.23 -6.47
C GLN A 233 -21.83 16.47 -4.99
N TRP A 234 -21.18 15.70 -4.12
CA TRP A 234 -21.34 15.85 -2.68
C TRP A 234 -20.12 16.55 -2.08
N ASP A 235 -20.00 17.85 -2.33
CA ASP A 235 -19.30 18.78 -1.43
C ASP A 235 -20.11 18.99 -0.14
N ARG A 236 -20.58 17.92 0.48
CA ARG A 236 -21.55 18.10 1.54
C ARG A 236 -20.83 18.49 2.81
N ASN A 237 -20.91 19.80 3.08
CA ASN A 237 -20.96 20.42 4.39
C ASN A 237 -21.97 19.69 5.30
N ILE A 238 -21.77 18.41 5.64
CA ILE A 238 -22.66 17.62 6.52
C ILE A 238 -22.13 17.72 7.93
N PRO A 239 -22.68 18.59 8.79
CA PRO A 239 -22.30 18.61 10.18
C PRO A 239 -22.62 17.24 10.82
N PRO A 240 -21.76 16.70 11.69
CA PRO A 240 -21.94 15.40 12.34
C PRO A 240 -23.16 15.32 13.29
N SER A 241 -24.05 16.32 13.27
CA SER A 241 -25.33 16.31 14.00
C SER A 241 -26.10 15.02 13.73
N SER A 242 -26.59 14.38 14.79
CA SER A 242 -27.26 13.08 14.73
C SER A 242 -28.57 13.09 13.93
N ASP A 243 -29.15 14.29 13.73
CA ASP A 243 -30.55 14.44 13.32
C ASP A 243 -30.72 15.06 11.93
N SER A 244 -29.62 15.35 11.22
CA SER A 244 -29.73 15.86 9.84
C SER A 244 -30.00 14.73 8.85
N LYS A 245 -30.91 14.95 7.88
CA LYS A 245 -31.17 14.05 6.75
C LYS A 245 -29.87 13.61 6.06
N ALA A 246 -28.93 14.53 5.91
CA ALA A 246 -27.64 14.29 5.28
C ALA A 246 -26.72 13.36 6.10
N SER A 247 -26.74 13.46 7.43
CA SER A 247 -26.01 12.52 8.31
C SER A 247 -26.54 11.09 8.20
N ASN A 248 -27.87 10.95 8.07
CA ASN A 248 -28.51 9.65 7.88
C ASN A 248 -28.18 9.06 6.50
N GLU A 249 -28.15 9.87 5.44
CA GLU A 249 -27.72 9.45 4.11
C GLU A 249 -26.26 8.99 4.11
N LEU A 250 -25.35 9.72 4.78
CA LEU A 250 -23.95 9.32 4.91
C LEU A 250 -23.81 7.98 5.66
N ARG A 251 -24.53 7.80 6.77
CA ARG A 251 -24.54 6.53 7.53
C ARG A 251 -25.11 5.38 6.70
N SER A 252 -26.21 5.63 5.98
CA SER A 252 -26.86 4.66 5.10
C SER A 252 -25.91 4.21 3.99
N TRP A 253 -25.29 5.16 3.29
CA TRP A 253 -24.24 4.89 2.32
C TRP A 253 -23.12 4.04 2.93
N ALA A 254 -22.54 4.50 4.05
CA ALA A 254 -21.40 3.86 4.66
C ALA A 254 -21.73 2.45 5.21
N SER A 255 -23.01 2.16 5.46
CA SER A 255 -23.49 0.82 5.79
C SER A 255 -23.61 -0.08 4.57
N ALA A 256 -23.95 0.48 3.39
CA ALA A 256 -24.14 -0.22 2.14
C ALA A 256 -22.85 -0.69 1.46
N ILE A 257 -21.69 -0.10 1.80
CA ILE A 257 -20.38 -0.54 1.29
C ILE A 257 -20.17 -2.04 1.62
N PRO A 258 -19.90 -2.92 0.64
CA PRO A 258 -19.67 -4.34 0.89
C PRO A 258 -18.35 -4.59 1.64
N MET A 259 -18.23 -5.72 2.33
CA MET A 259 -16.94 -6.16 2.88
C MET A 259 -15.99 -6.57 1.73
N PRO A 260 -14.67 -6.38 1.88
CA PRO A 260 -13.70 -6.88 0.91
C PRO A 260 -13.82 -8.40 0.74
N ARG A 261 -13.59 -8.87 -0.49
CA ARG A 261 -13.55 -10.31 -0.79
C ARG A 261 -12.44 -10.99 0.02
N ALA A 262 -12.65 -12.25 0.41
CA ALA A 262 -11.76 -12.95 1.35
C ALA A 262 -10.33 -13.10 0.81
N ASP A 263 -10.17 -13.46 -0.46
CA ASP A 263 -8.88 -13.56 -1.16
C ASP A 263 -8.15 -12.20 -1.24
N ILE A 264 -8.85 -11.10 -1.50
CA ILE A 264 -8.29 -9.73 -1.46
C ILE A 264 -7.81 -9.40 -0.04
N SER A 265 -8.61 -9.71 0.97
CA SER A 265 -8.24 -9.49 2.37
C SER A 265 -6.98 -10.27 2.76
N ILE A 266 -6.85 -11.53 2.31
CA ILE A 266 -5.65 -12.34 2.54
C ILE A 266 -4.45 -11.81 1.76
N ALA A 267 -4.61 -11.42 0.50
CA ALA A 267 -3.53 -10.82 -0.29
C ALA A 267 -2.99 -9.54 0.40
N ILE A 268 -3.89 -8.69 0.88
CA ILE A 268 -3.53 -7.49 1.64
C ILE A 268 -2.85 -7.85 2.96
N LYS A 269 -3.31 -8.89 3.66
CA LYS A 269 -2.65 -9.38 4.88
C LYS A 269 -1.20 -9.81 4.62
N VAL A 270 -0.93 -10.51 3.52
CA VAL A 270 0.43 -10.89 3.11
C VAL A 270 1.28 -9.65 2.85
N LEU A 271 0.74 -8.67 2.12
CA LEU A 271 1.43 -7.39 1.95
C LEU A 271 1.64 -6.70 3.31
N LYS A 272 0.67 -6.71 4.21
CA LYS A 272 0.72 -6.04 5.52
C LYS A 272 1.88 -6.54 6.40
N PHE A 273 2.13 -7.85 6.40
CA PHE A 273 3.02 -8.53 7.35
C PHE A 273 4.37 -8.96 6.76
N ARG A 274 4.93 -8.17 5.85
CA ARG A 274 6.29 -8.39 5.34
C ARG A 274 7.31 -8.25 6.48
N ASN A 275 8.20 -9.22 6.60
CA ASN A 275 9.20 -9.27 7.68
C ASN A 275 10.32 -8.23 7.46
N LYS A 276 11.17 -8.03 8.47
CA LYS A 276 12.23 -7.00 8.44
C LYS A 276 13.23 -7.19 7.29
N GLU A 277 13.58 -8.43 6.97
CA GLU A 277 14.52 -8.75 5.87
C GLU A 277 13.88 -8.50 4.50
N GLN A 278 12.61 -8.87 4.33
CA GLN A 278 11.81 -8.53 3.14
C GLN A 278 11.80 -7.01 2.92
N ILE A 279 11.42 -6.24 3.94
CA ILE A 279 11.39 -4.76 3.87
C ILE A 279 12.78 -4.19 3.56
N LYS A 280 13.86 -4.76 4.11
CA LYS A 280 15.23 -4.33 3.81
C LYS A 280 15.61 -4.56 2.36
N ILE A 281 15.23 -5.71 1.80
CA ILE A 281 15.47 -6.04 0.39
C ILE A 281 14.71 -5.06 -0.52
N GLU A 282 13.43 -4.80 -0.22
CA GLU A 282 12.60 -3.83 -0.96
C GLU A 282 13.27 -2.44 -1.01
N ARG A 283 13.77 -1.97 0.13
CA ARG A 283 14.50 -0.69 0.23
C ARG A 283 15.82 -0.70 -0.54
N SER A 284 16.60 -1.78 -0.47
CA SER A 284 17.89 -1.86 -1.19
C SER A 284 17.73 -1.80 -2.71
N LYS A 285 16.63 -2.34 -3.25
CA LYS A 285 16.33 -2.25 -4.69
C LYS A 285 15.85 -0.88 -5.12
N HIS A 286 15.45 -0.02 -4.16
CA HIS A 286 15.08 1.36 -4.44
C HIS A 286 16.29 2.26 -4.75
N GLU A 287 17.47 1.95 -4.21
CA GLU A 287 18.67 2.80 -4.26
C GLU A 287 19.52 2.64 -5.55
N ILE A 288 19.29 1.62 -6.37
CA ILE A 288 20.18 1.23 -7.50
C ILE A 288 19.77 1.84 -8.87
N GLY A 289 18.92 2.87 -8.91
CA GLY A 289 18.69 3.67 -10.12
C GLY A 289 17.88 3.01 -11.25
N VAL A 290 17.40 1.77 -11.07
CA VAL A 290 16.26 1.24 -11.83
C VAL A 290 15.03 1.64 -11.04
N THR A 291 14.24 2.60 -11.54
CA THR A 291 12.89 3.01 -11.05
C THR A 291 12.47 2.25 -9.79
N GLY A 292 12.88 2.78 -8.62
CA GLY A 292 13.03 1.98 -7.41
C GLY A 292 11.79 1.16 -7.09
N TYR A 293 11.98 -0.14 -6.86
CA TYR A 293 10.89 -1.07 -6.53
C TYR A 293 9.94 -0.46 -5.49
N GLN A 294 8.65 -0.46 -5.83
CA GLN A 294 7.56 0.09 -5.01
C GLN A 294 6.35 -0.81 -5.21
N LEU A 295 5.65 -1.14 -4.12
CA LEU A 295 4.36 -1.79 -4.22
C LEU A 295 3.36 -0.84 -4.88
N ASP A 296 2.68 -1.31 -5.91
CA ASP A 296 1.68 -0.52 -6.63
C ASP A 296 0.29 -1.09 -6.39
N LEU A 297 -0.48 -0.38 -5.57
CA LEU A 297 -1.89 -0.62 -5.28
C LEU A 297 -2.76 0.53 -5.77
N SER A 298 -2.31 1.27 -6.79
CA SER A 298 -3.08 2.39 -7.36
C SER A 298 -4.41 1.93 -7.96
N TYR A 299 -5.41 2.81 -7.83
CA TYR A 299 -6.78 2.63 -8.33
C TYR A 299 -7.44 1.34 -7.82
N THR A 300 -7.18 0.97 -6.57
CA THR A 300 -7.80 -0.19 -5.91
C THR A 300 -8.98 0.23 -5.03
N ASN A 301 -10.00 -0.63 -4.97
CA ASN A 301 -11.06 -0.55 -3.96
C ASN A 301 -10.62 -1.34 -2.72
N LEU A 302 -10.28 -0.60 -1.67
CA LEU A 302 -9.84 -1.09 -0.37
C LEU A 302 -10.79 -0.62 0.75
N GLN A 303 -12.03 -0.27 0.42
CA GLN A 303 -13.03 0.18 1.39
C GLN A 303 -13.28 -0.91 2.44
N LYS A 304 -13.52 -0.52 3.71
CA LYS A 304 -13.70 -1.44 4.86
C LYS A 304 -12.57 -2.46 5.11
N THR A 305 -11.42 -2.33 4.46
CA THR A 305 -10.29 -3.26 4.64
C THR A 305 -9.58 -3.04 5.98
N ASP A 306 -9.08 -4.13 6.57
CA ASP A 306 -8.16 -4.07 7.70
C ASP A 306 -6.70 -3.86 7.26
N LEU A 307 -6.22 -2.65 7.48
CA LEU A 307 -4.86 -2.17 7.24
C LEU A 307 -4.14 -1.81 8.55
N ASN A 308 -4.72 -2.13 9.73
CA ASN A 308 -4.13 -1.79 11.02
C ASN A 308 -2.73 -2.39 11.19
N ASP A 309 -1.82 -1.64 11.81
CA ASP A 309 -0.42 -2.00 12.09
C ASP A 309 0.41 -2.35 10.84
N GLY A 310 -0.09 -2.03 9.64
CA GLY A 310 0.54 -2.37 8.38
C GLY A 310 1.72 -1.49 8.00
N ASN A 311 2.72 -2.09 7.34
CA ASN A 311 3.80 -1.34 6.71
C ASN A 311 3.49 -1.06 5.23
N PHE A 312 3.06 0.17 4.97
CA PHE A 312 2.80 0.70 3.64
C PHE A 312 3.72 1.89 3.31
N CYS A 313 4.92 1.88 3.91
CA CYS A 313 5.93 2.87 3.61
C CYS A 313 6.31 2.78 2.12
N ASN A 314 6.37 3.93 1.45
CA ASN A 314 6.76 4.01 0.03
C ASN A 314 5.84 3.21 -0.91
N VAL A 315 4.56 3.00 -0.57
CA VAL A 315 3.58 2.30 -1.45
C VAL A 315 2.80 3.31 -2.31
N ASN A 316 2.48 2.93 -3.55
CA ASN A 316 1.63 3.73 -4.43
C ASN A 316 0.15 3.36 -4.25
N PHE A 317 -0.66 4.28 -3.75
CA PHE A 317 -2.11 4.15 -3.56
C PHE A 317 -2.91 5.19 -4.36
N ARG A 318 -2.28 5.86 -5.33
CA ARG A 318 -2.94 6.90 -6.12
C ARG A 318 -4.31 6.44 -6.63
N GLY A 319 -5.36 7.23 -6.43
CA GLY A 319 -6.71 6.94 -6.93
C GLY A 319 -7.45 5.80 -6.20
N SER A 320 -6.93 5.30 -5.08
CA SER A 320 -7.54 4.17 -4.36
C SER A 320 -8.65 4.62 -3.40
N LEU A 321 -9.55 3.70 -3.06
CA LEU A 321 -10.66 3.94 -2.12
C LEU A 321 -10.40 3.21 -0.80
N PHE A 322 -10.30 3.96 0.30
CA PHE A 322 -10.15 3.49 1.68
C PHE A 322 -11.34 3.88 2.56
N ASP A 323 -12.50 4.17 1.97
CA ASP A 323 -13.65 4.59 2.78
C ASP A 323 -14.01 3.52 3.82
N LYS A 324 -14.12 3.94 5.08
CA LYS A 324 -14.26 3.06 6.25
C LYS A 324 -13.16 2.01 6.45
N ALA A 325 -12.01 2.13 5.80
CA ALA A 325 -10.88 1.26 6.09
C ALA A 325 -10.39 1.46 7.53
N MET A 326 -9.88 0.39 8.13
CA MET A 326 -9.21 0.43 9.42
C MET A 326 -7.71 0.52 9.17
N MET A 327 -7.07 1.59 9.59
CA MET A 327 -5.70 1.97 9.25
C MET A 327 -4.89 2.34 10.50
N SER A 328 -5.37 2.00 11.69
CA SER A 328 -4.78 2.42 12.97
C SER A 328 -3.35 1.91 13.11
N ASN A 329 -2.44 2.75 13.62
CA ASN A 329 -1.00 2.51 13.77
C ASN A 329 -0.26 2.12 12.47
N ALA A 330 -0.89 2.24 11.31
CA ALA A 330 -0.25 1.90 10.05
C ALA A 330 0.79 2.94 9.63
N ASP A 331 1.81 2.48 8.91
CA ASP A 331 2.91 3.30 8.43
C ASP A 331 2.72 3.60 6.94
N PHE A 332 2.31 4.83 6.61
CA PHE A 332 2.17 5.36 5.25
C PHE A 332 3.28 6.35 4.90
N ARG A 333 4.43 6.30 5.59
CA ARG A 333 5.52 7.23 5.30
C ARG A 333 5.96 7.11 3.85
N HIS A 334 6.15 8.24 3.18
CA HIS A 334 6.52 8.29 1.76
C HIS A 334 5.54 7.62 0.78
N ALA A 335 4.34 7.23 1.22
CA ALA A 335 3.32 6.65 0.34
C ALA A 335 2.74 7.71 -0.62
N ASN A 336 2.30 7.28 -1.80
CA ASN A 336 1.58 8.13 -2.73
C ASN A 336 0.07 7.98 -2.50
N LEU A 337 -0.58 8.99 -1.92
CA LEU A 337 -2.00 9.02 -1.57
C LEU A 337 -2.76 10.12 -2.35
N LEU A 338 -2.29 10.47 -3.55
CA LEU A 338 -3.00 11.41 -4.41
C LEU A 338 -4.32 10.83 -4.92
N ASP A 339 -5.35 11.66 -4.98
CA ASP A 339 -6.68 11.31 -5.49
C ASP A 339 -7.29 10.10 -4.75
N THR A 340 -6.86 9.86 -3.52
CA THR A 340 -7.31 8.76 -2.69
C THR A 340 -8.52 9.18 -1.85
N SER A 341 -9.52 8.32 -1.71
CA SER A 341 -10.64 8.54 -0.77
C SER A 341 -10.42 7.77 0.52
N ALA A 342 -10.64 8.38 1.69
CA ALA A 342 -10.55 7.73 3.00
C ALA A 342 -11.66 8.24 3.94
N ILE A 343 -12.86 8.40 3.38
CA ILE A 343 -14.00 8.97 4.10
C ILE A 343 -14.41 8.02 5.21
N MET A 344 -14.60 8.55 6.43
CA MET A 344 -14.91 7.76 7.63
C MET A 344 -13.91 6.63 7.93
N ALA A 345 -12.68 6.70 7.40
CA ALA A 345 -11.63 5.75 7.75
C ALA A 345 -11.14 5.98 9.20
N SER A 346 -10.60 4.94 9.83
CA SER A 346 -9.98 5.03 11.17
C SER A 346 -8.47 4.86 11.04
N ALA A 347 -7.71 5.96 11.08
CA ALA A 347 -6.25 5.98 11.02
C ALA A 347 -5.63 6.60 12.29
N ARG A 348 -6.13 6.17 13.46
CA ARG A 348 -5.57 6.58 14.76
C ARG A 348 -4.11 6.15 14.86
N GLY A 349 -3.22 7.05 15.27
CA GLY A 349 -1.79 6.74 15.49
C GLY A 349 -0.99 6.48 14.21
N SER A 350 -1.59 6.63 13.03
CA SER A 350 -0.96 6.32 11.76
C SER A 350 0.05 7.38 11.34
N LYS A 351 1.06 6.98 10.56
CA LYS A 351 2.19 7.84 10.18
C LYS A 351 2.16 8.18 8.70
N PHE A 352 2.16 9.47 8.39
CA PHE A 352 2.09 10.01 7.03
C PHE A 352 3.30 10.92 6.69
N ALA A 353 4.42 10.77 7.40
CA ALA A 353 5.61 11.58 7.14
C ALA A 353 6.16 11.35 5.71
N GLY A 354 6.32 12.45 4.95
CA GLY A 354 6.80 12.44 3.57
C GLY A 354 5.83 11.87 2.54
N ALA A 355 4.59 11.56 2.94
CA ALA A 355 3.55 11.04 2.05
C ALA A 355 3.00 12.13 1.13
N ASN A 356 2.60 11.74 -0.08
CA ASN A 356 1.94 12.64 -1.01
C ASN A 356 0.44 12.70 -0.73
N LEU A 357 0.06 13.66 0.11
CA LEU A 357 -1.26 13.76 0.70
C LEU A 357 -2.21 14.59 -0.20
N GLY A 358 -2.90 13.92 -1.12
CA GLY A 358 -4.06 14.44 -1.85
C GLY A 358 -5.34 13.68 -1.49
N VAL A 359 -5.42 13.21 -0.25
CA VAL A 359 -6.41 12.26 0.23
C VAL A 359 -7.61 12.96 0.87
N ASN A 360 -8.79 12.38 0.69
CA ASN A 360 -10.02 12.83 1.33
C ASN A 360 -10.29 12.07 2.64
N PHE A 361 -9.88 12.66 3.77
CA PHE A 361 -10.15 12.20 5.14
C PHE A 361 -11.44 12.77 5.74
N THR A 362 -12.44 13.14 4.94
CA THR A 362 -13.69 13.67 5.48
C THR A 362 -14.33 12.70 6.48
N HIS A 363 -14.70 13.17 7.67
CA HIS A 363 -15.20 12.35 8.79
C HIS A 363 -14.25 11.23 9.29
N ALA A 364 -12.98 11.22 8.90
CA ALA A 364 -12.03 10.20 9.36
C ALA A 364 -11.63 10.41 10.83
N ILE A 365 -11.21 9.34 11.49
CA ILE A 365 -10.61 9.37 12.84
C ILE A 365 -9.09 9.30 12.67
N LEU A 366 -8.41 10.38 12.97
CA LEU A 366 -6.97 10.61 12.79
C LEU A 366 -6.30 10.99 14.11
N ASP A 367 -6.91 10.67 15.24
CA ASP A 367 -6.35 10.94 16.56
C ASP A 367 -4.91 10.38 16.67
N GLU A 368 -4.00 11.12 17.30
CA GLU A 368 -2.60 10.73 17.53
C GLU A 368 -1.77 10.45 16.25
N SER A 369 -2.32 10.75 15.06
CA SER A 369 -1.60 10.53 13.81
C SER A 369 -0.49 11.56 13.60
N GLU A 370 0.54 11.17 12.84
CA GLU A 370 1.69 12.01 12.54
C GLU A 370 1.73 12.37 11.06
N PHE A 371 1.57 13.65 10.75
CA PHE A 371 1.80 14.22 9.43
C PHE A 371 3.15 14.95 9.45
N THR A 372 4.02 14.69 8.48
CA THR A 372 5.18 15.53 8.24
C THR A 372 5.26 15.80 6.75
N PHE A 373 4.96 17.02 6.36
CA PHE A 373 5.10 17.48 4.99
C PHE A 373 6.58 17.77 4.76
N ILE A 374 7.18 17.10 3.78
CA ILE A 374 8.60 17.23 3.44
C ILE A 374 8.67 17.82 2.03
N GLU A 375 9.40 18.91 1.86
CA GLU A 375 9.88 19.31 0.54
C GLU A 375 10.96 18.34 0.10
N ASP A 376 10.73 17.73 -1.05
CA ASP A 376 11.62 16.73 -1.59
C ASP A 376 11.63 16.88 -3.11
N ASP A 377 12.80 16.67 -3.74
CA ASP A 377 13.01 16.76 -5.18
C ASP A 377 12.47 15.53 -5.94
N ARG A 378 11.82 14.59 -5.25
CA ARG A 378 11.20 13.43 -5.88
C ARG A 378 10.14 13.84 -6.93
N PRO A 379 10.03 13.13 -8.06
CA PRO A 379 9.15 13.52 -9.17
C PRO A 379 7.65 13.53 -8.80
N PHE A 380 7.26 12.85 -7.72
CA PHE A 380 5.87 12.78 -7.27
C PHE A 380 5.54 13.74 -6.10
N SER A 381 6.52 14.38 -5.44
CA SER A 381 6.30 15.20 -4.22
C SER A 381 5.79 16.63 -4.47
N SER A 382 5.58 17.03 -5.73
CA SER A 382 5.13 18.38 -6.10
C SER A 382 3.71 18.75 -5.64
N PHE A 383 2.98 17.81 -5.04
CA PHE A 383 1.61 17.99 -4.55
C PHE A 383 1.43 17.65 -3.07
N ASN A 384 2.52 17.48 -2.30
CA ASN A 384 2.45 17.08 -0.89
C ASN A 384 1.49 17.97 -0.09
N GLY A 385 0.31 17.43 0.28
CA GLY A 385 -0.69 18.13 1.08
C GLY A 385 -1.61 19.07 0.32
N ARG A 386 -1.31 19.38 -0.95
CA ARG A 386 -2.16 20.23 -1.79
C ARG A 386 -3.46 19.47 -2.06
N TYR A 387 -4.59 20.02 -1.60
CA TYR A 387 -5.94 19.44 -1.75
C TYR A 387 -6.31 18.29 -0.80
N ALA A 388 -5.51 17.99 0.24
CA ALA A 388 -5.94 17.05 1.28
C ALA A 388 -7.21 17.58 1.98
N LYS A 389 -8.21 16.74 2.23
CA LYS A 389 -9.46 17.15 2.88
C LYS A 389 -9.59 16.50 4.25
N PHE A 390 -9.62 17.30 5.31
CA PHE A 390 -9.78 16.90 6.71
C PHE A 390 -11.12 17.36 7.29
N LYS A 391 -12.09 17.67 6.43
CA LYS A 391 -13.40 18.19 6.83
C LYS A 391 -14.10 17.26 7.81
N TYR A 392 -14.53 17.77 8.97
CA TYR A 392 -15.11 16.95 10.05
C TYR A 392 -14.24 15.81 10.59
N ALA A 393 -12.95 15.75 10.24
CA ALA A 393 -12.05 14.71 10.75
C ALA A 393 -11.74 14.94 12.23
N GLN A 394 -11.54 13.86 12.97
CA GLN A 394 -11.06 13.91 14.35
C GLN A 394 -9.53 13.81 14.33
N LEU A 395 -8.84 14.79 14.91
CA LEU A 395 -7.39 14.91 14.91
C LEU A 395 -6.86 15.04 16.35
N HIS A 396 -7.52 14.45 17.35
CA HIS A 396 -7.13 14.69 18.73
C HIS A 396 -5.68 14.27 18.98
N ASN A 397 -4.85 15.13 19.56
CA ASN A 397 -3.43 14.89 19.80
C ASN A 397 -2.61 14.54 18.53
N ALA A 398 -3.10 14.87 17.33
CA ALA A 398 -2.34 14.64 16.10
C ALA A 398 -1.15 15.62 16.01
N ARG A 399 -0.07 15.19 15.36
CA ARG A 399 1.12 16.01 15.12
C ARG A 399 1.22 16.35 13.63
N ILE A 400 1.27 17.64 13.32
CA ILE A 400 1.38 18.15 11.96
C ILE A 400 2.68 18.96 11.84
N ARG A 401 3.67 18.41 11.14
CA ARG A 401 4.98 19.03 10.93
C ARG A 401 5.19 19.43 9.47
N PHE A 402 5.94 20.51 9.24
CA PHE A 402 6.42 20.96 7.93
C PHE A 402 7.95 20.98 7.93
N ARG A 403 8.57 20.55 6.82
CA ARG A 403 10.03 20.55 6.63
C ARG A 403 10.33 20.85 5.17
N GLY A 404 11.11 21.87 4.88
CA GLY A 404 11.46 22.26 3.51
C GLY A 404 12.01 23.67 3.44
N ASP A 405 12.53 24.06 2.28
CA ASP A 405 12.80 25.44 1.86
C ASP A 405 11.47 26.19 1.61
N PRO A 406 11.07 27.09 2.51
CA PRO A 406 9.77 27.75 2.38
C PRO A 406 9.70 28.75 1.22
N TYR A 407 10.81 29.05 0.52
CA TYR A 407 10.83 29.85 -0.72
C TYR A 407 10.54 29.03 -1.99
N SER A 408 10.47 27.71 -1.87
CA SER A 408 10.19 26.84 -3.01
C SER A 408 8.73 26.95 -3.43
N PHE A 409 8.49 27.31 -4.69
CA PHE A 409 7.15 27.30 -5.31
C PHE A 409 6.47 25.91 -5.29
N ARG A 410 7.17 24.86 -4.85
CA ARG A 410 6.64 23.50 -4.69
C ARG A 410 5.98 23.27 -3.31
N ASN A 411 6.25 24.13 -2.32
CA ASN A 411 5.74 23.99 -0.95
C ASN A 411 4.30 24.52 -0.80
N TRP A 412 3.31 23.78 -1.29
CA TRP A 412 1.91 24.18 -1.22
C TRP A 412 1.02 23.17 -0.49
N VAL A 413 1.24 22.99 0.81
CA VAL A 413 0.22 22.42 1.72
C VAL A 413 -0.97 23.39 1.93
N ILE A 414 -0.87 24.63 1.42
CA ILE A 414 -1.82 25.76 1.54
C ILE A 414 -3.16 25.50 0.78
N GLY A 415 -3.47 24.26 0.41
CA GLY A 415 -4.75 23.87 -0.19
C GLY A 415 -5.53 22.83 0.63
N ALA A 416 -5.04 22.43 1.80
CA ALA A 416 -5.72 21.44 2.62
C ALA A 416 -6.96 22.03 3.33
N ASP A 417 -8.08 21.31 3.32
CA ASP A 417 -9.35 21.75 3.90
C ASP A 417 -9.54 21.15 5.30
N PHE A 418 -9.40 21.97 6.36
CA PHE A 418 -9.64 21.56 7.75
C PHE A 418 -11.02 21.98 8.29
N SER A 419 -11.98 22.32 7.43
CA SER A 419 -13.28 22.84 7.84
C SER A 419 -14.00 21.90 8.82
N ASN A 420 -14.30 22.40 10.02
CA ASN A 420 -14.97 21.64 11.09
C ASN A 420 -14.19 20.42 11.62
N ALA A 421 -12.88 20.32 11.37
CA ALA A 421 -12.08 19.28 11.98
C ALA A 421 -12.00 19.46 13.52
N HIS A 422 -11.99 18.36 14.27
CA HIS A 422 -11.81 18.38 15.72
C HIS A 422 -10.33 18.25 16.04
N MET A 423 -9.67 19.35 16.42
CA MET A 423 -8.21 19.42 16.49
C MET A 423 -7.68 19.54 17.92
N GLN A 424 -8.39 18.97 18.90
CA GLN A 424 -8.02 19.15 20.30
C GLN A 424 -6.67 18.51 20.61
N GLY A 425 -5.76 19.25 21.25
CA GLY A 425 -4.42 18.76 21.54
C GLY A 425 -3.50 18.60 20.31
N CYS A 426 -3.92 19.03 19.12
CA CYS A 426 -3.06 19.01 17.94
C CYS A 426 -1.79 19.85 18.14
N ILE A 427 -0.67 19.35 17.65
CA ILE A 427 0.62 20.06 17.62
C ILE A 427 0.95 20.43 16.17
N PHE A 428 1.27 21.71 15.92
CA PHE A 428 1.79 22.19 14.63
C PHE A 428 3.26 22.65 14.75
N ASP A 429 4.13 22.22 13.83
CA ASP A 429 5.58 22.43 13.87
C ASP A 429 6.15 22.70 12.46
N GLY A 430 7.13 23.61 12.25
CA GLY A 430 7.97 23.58 11.04
C GLY A 430 7.90 24.68 9.96
N PHE A 431 7.60 25.95 10.30
CA PHE A 431 7.70 27.08 9.35
C PHE A 431 8.75 28.14 9.75
N ASN A 432 10.01 27.76 9.97
CA ASN A 432 11.02 28.73 10.41
C ASN A 432 11.31 29.79 9.31
N ASN A 433 11.23 31.08 9.67
CA ASN A 433 11.74 32.26 8.91
C ASN A 433 11.07 32.77 7.60
N LEU A 434 9.73 32.72 7.38
CA LEU A 434 9.23 32.97 6.00
C LEU A 434 7.85 33.60 5.72
N PHE A 435 7.41 34.60 6.47
CA PHE A 435 6.09 35.24 6.23
C PHE A 435 6.14 36.72 5.86
N GLU A 436 7.15 37.17 5.11
CA GLU A 436 7.19 38.58 4.67
C GLU A 436 6.53 38.85 3.32
N HIS A 437 6.35 37.86 2.42
CA HIS A 437 5.73 38.15 1.12
C HIS A 437 4.84 37.02 0.59
N GLN A 438 3.55 37.37 0.48
CA GLN A 438 2.53 36.78 -0.41
C GLN A 438 1.98 35.39 -0.06
N TRP A 439 0.82 35.44 0.62
CA TRP A 439 -0.26 34.49 0.37
C TRP A 439 -0.62 34.47 -1.13
N PRO A 440 -0.80 33.31 -1.78
CA PRO A 440 -1.20 33.27 -3.19
C PRO A 440 -2.61 33.86 -3.38
N GLU A 441 -2.75 34.72 -4.38
CA GLU A 441 -3.98 35.42 -4.80
C GLU A 441 -5.21 34.52 -5.05
N ARG A 442 -5.08 33.18 -4.99
CA ARG A 442 -6.24 32.27 -5.07
C ARG A 442 -6.96 32.03 -3.74
N PHE A 443 -6.46 32.59 -2.63
CA PHE A 443 -7.28 32.83 -1.44
C PHE A 443 -8.17 34.08 -1.58
N ASN A 444 -8.06 34.80 -2.69
CA ASN A 444 -8.66 36.11 -2.89
C ASN A 444 -10.00 36.06 -3.63
N ASP A 445 -10.86 35.11 -3.27
CA ASP A 445 -12.29 35.26 -3.58
C ASP A 445 -12.91 36.01 -2.40
N ALA A 446 -12.86 37.35 -2.53
CA ALA A 446 -13.57 38.36 -1.77
C ALA A 446 -13.95 38.00 -0.31
N GLY A 447 -13.02 38.22 0.63
CA GLY A 447 -13.37 38.67 1.99
C GLY A 447 -13.73 37.62 3.06
N LYS A 448 -13.38 36.33 2.92
CA LYS A 448 -13.81 35.29 3.88
C LYS A 448 -12.78 34.23 4.32
N ARG A 449 -11.45 34.44 4.25
CA ARG A 449 -10.52 33.28 4.29
C ARG A 449 -9.47 33.17 5.42
N GLU A 450 -9.56 33.97 6.47
CA GLU A 450 -8.93 33.65 7.78
C GLU A 450 -9.95 33.18 8.82
N LYS A 451 -11.24 33.14 8.44
CA LYS A 451 -12.35 32.82 9.34
C LYS A 451 -12.42 31.32 9.58
N GLY A 452 -12.20 30.89 10.82
CA GLY A 452 -12.73 29.60 11.28
C GLY A 452 -11.73 28.55 11.78
N LEU A 453 -10.46 28.91 12.01
CA LEU A 453 -9.59 28.04 12.81
C LEU A 453 -10.07 28.09 14.26
N ALA A 454 -10.31 26.91 14.84
CA ALA A 454 -10.84 26.75 16.19
C ALA A 454 -9.83 25.94 17.01
N PHE A 455 -9.32 26.55 18.07
CA PHE A 455 -8.32 25.99 18.96
C PHE A 455 -8.99 25.57 20.27
N TYR A 456 -8.93 24.28 20.60
CA TYR A 456 -9.48 23.74 21.85
C TYR A 456 -8.44 22.84 22.50
N ARG A 457 -8.09 23.08 23.77
CA ARG A 457 -7.15 22.26 24.55
C ARG A 457 -5.85 21.94 23.79
N CYS A 458 -5.29 22.90 23.08
CA CYS A 458 -4.02 22.76 22.36
C CYS A 458 -3.01 23.82 22.83
N GLU A 459 -1.75 23.60 22.50
CA GLU A 459 -0.67 24.55 22.74
C GLU A 459 -0.28 25.21 21.42
N LEU A 460 -0.42 26.53 21.36
CA LEU A 460 0.08 27.31 20.26
C LEU A 460 1.52 27.70 20.59
N THR A 461 2.42 27.52 19.63
CA THR A 461 3.81 27.94 19.78
C THR A 461 3.96 29.40 19.34
N LYS A 462 5.02 30.08 19.80
CA LYS A 462 5.30 31.48 19.43
C LYS A 462 5.29 31.69 17.91
N ASN A 463 5.80 30.69 17.19
CA ASN A 463 5.81 30.64 15.74
C ASN A 463 4.41 30.63 15.08
N ILE A 464 3.41 30.00 15.70
CA ILE A 464 2.03 29.98 15.16
C ILE A 464 1.36 31.32 15.43
N VAL A 465 1.57 31.85 16.62
CA VAL A 465 0.84 33.00 17.15
C VAL A 465 1.32 34.33 16.57
N ASP A 466 2.61 34.43 16.24
CA ASP A 466 3.18 35.60 15.56
C ASP A 466 2.71 35.72 14.09
N ARG A 467 2.04 34.69 13.54
CA ARG A 467 1.82 34.52 12.09
C ARG A 467 0.39 34.14 11.71
N CYS A 468 -0.45 33.89 12.70
CA CYS A 468 -1.89 33.69 12.58
C CYS A 468 -2.57 34.78 13.41
N SER A 469 -3.43 35.58 12.79
CA SER A 469 -4.21 36.56 13.53
C SER A 469 -5.24 35.82 14.39
N LEU A 470 -4.92 35.64 15.67
CA LEU A 470 -5.81 34.99 16.62
C LEU A 470 -7.18 35.71 16.70
N ALA A 471 -7.22 37.00 16.35
CA ALA A 471 -8.45 37.79 16.24
C ALA A 471 -9.47 37.21 15.25
N TRP A 472 -9.03 36.47 14.23
CA TRP A 472 -9.88 35.80 13.24
C TRP A 472 -10.10 34.31 13.51
N CYS A 473 -9.57 33.82 14.63
CA CYS A 473 -9.71 32.44 15.10
C CYS A 473 -10.62 32.36 16.32
N PHE A 474 -11.06 31.18 16.71
CA PHE A 474 -11.78 30.95 17.95
C PHE A 474 -10.98 30.03 18.88
N GLY A 475 -11.09 30.26 20.17
CA GLY A 475 -10.46 29.43 21.20
C GLY A 475 -11.01 29.81 22.57
N ASP A 476 -10.65 29.07 23.61
CA ASP A 476 -11.11 29.31 24.98
C ASP A 476 -9.94 29.28 25.99
N GLY A 477 -10.25 29.33 27.29
CA GLY A 477 -9.31 29.26 28.40
C GLY A 477 -8.39 28.02 28.40
N SER A 478 -8.70 27.02 27.57
CA SER A 478 -7.93 25.78 27.50
C SER A 478 -6.79 25.81 26.49
N VAL A 479 -6.77 26.79 25.59
CA VAL A 479 -5.67 27.00 24.65
C VAL A 479 -4.49 27.62 25.38
N THR A 480 -3.32 26.98 25.34
CA THR A 480 -2.09 27.57 25.84
C THR A 480 -1.50 28.45 24.75
N ILE A 481 -1.26 29.72 25.07
CA ILE A 481 -0.70 30.70 24.15
C ILE A 481 0.68 31.08 24.71
N PRO A 482 1.70 31.29 23.86
CA PRO A 482 3.03 31.69 24.28
C PRO A 482 3.02 32.96 25.11
N GLU A 483 3.96 33.04 26.05
CA GLU A 483 4.12 34.21 26.89
C GLU A 483 4.41 35.46 26.06
N GLY A 484 3.64 36.52 26.29
CA GLY A 484 3.75 37.79 25.56
C GLY A 484 2.77 37.99 24.39
N THR A 485 1.92 37.02 24.04
CA THR A 485 0.85 37.25 23.05
C THR A 485 -0.47 37.65 23.70
N GLU A 486 -1.10 38.70 23.17
CA GLU A 486 -2.49 39.06 23.48
C GLU A 486 -3.48 37.98 23.02
N ARG A 487 -4.24 37.45 23.98
CA ARG A 487 -5.38 36.57 23.72
C ARG A 487 -6.52 37.40 23.12
N PRO A 488 -7.17 36.94 22.04
CA PRO A 488 -8.30 37.67 21.47
C PRO A 488 -9.42 37.86 22.48
N ARG A 489 -9.99 39.07 22.53
CA ARG A 489 -11.01 39.45 23.53
C ARG A 489 -12.29 38.62 23.45
N HIS A 490 -12.60 38.12 22.25
CA HIS A 490 -13.76 37.28 22.02
C HIS A 490 -13.55 35.83 22.46
N TRP A 491 -12.32 35.41 22.78
CA TRP A 491 -12.06 34.08 23.33
C TRP A 491 -12.50 34.04 24.80
N PRO A 492 -13.37 33.10 25.20
CA PRO A 492 -13.68 32.88 26.60
C PRO A 492 -12.40 32.65 27.40
N THR A 493 -12.25 33.32 28.54
CA THR A 493 -11.11 33.12 29.45
C THR A 493 -11.24 31.84 30.26
N ALA A 494 -12.46 31.37 30.47
CA ALA A 494 -12.75 30.10 31.13
C ALA A 494 -12.40 28.91 30.23
N LYS A 495 -11.92 27.82 30.85
CA LYS A 495 -11.78 26.51 30.20
C LYS A 495 -13.18 25.91 30.02
N LEU A 496 -13.69 25.90 28.80
CA LEU A 496 -15.03 25.43 28.50
C LEU A 496 -15.09 23.90 28.40
N SER A 497 -16.25 23.33 28.75
CA SER A 497 -16.57 21.97 28.35
C SER A 497 -16.65 21.89 26.82
N TRP A 498 -16.47 20.71 26.22
CA TRP A 498 -16.57 20.57 24.77
C TRP A 498 -17.94 21.01 24.24
N HIS A 499 -19.01 20.77 25.01
CA HIS A 499 -20.37 21.17 24.67
C HIS A 499 -20.50 22.70 24.60
N ASP A 500 -20.04 23.41 25.64
CA ASP A 500 -20.12 24.88 25.70
C ASP A 500 -19.17 25.54 24.70
N TYR A 501 -17.97 24.98 24.52
CA TYR A 501 -17.01 25.42 23.51
C TYR A 501 -17.63 25.36 22.12
N LYS A 502 -18.30 24.25 21.78
CA LYS A 502 -18.95 24.06 20.48
C LYS A 502 -20.08 25.06 20.26
N ILE A 503 -20.93 25.31 21.27
CA ILE A 503 -22.02 26.29 21.19
C ILE A 503 -21.45 27.69 20.94
N GLN A 504 -20.48 28.13 21.76
CA GLN A 504 -19.87 29.45 21.63
C GLN A 504 -19.15 29.60 20.29
N TYR A 505 -18.47 28.56 19.82
CA TYR A 505 -17.84 28.52 18.50
C TYR A 505 -18.87 28.65 17.36
N GLU A 506 -19.99 27.94 17.43
CA GLU A 506 -21.06 28.01 16.42
C GLU A 506 -21.71 29.40 16.36
N ILE A 507 -21.91 30.06 17.50
CA ILE A 507 -22.41 31.44 17.58
C ILE A 507 -21.36 32.41 17.03
N TRP A 508 -20.09 32.27 17.41
CA TRP A 508 -19.01 33.09 16.86
C TRP A 508 -18.89 32.92 15.34
N ARG A 509 -19.10 31.72 14.80
CA ARG A 509 -19.06 31.51 13.35
C ARG A 509 -20.22 32.13 12.59
N SER A 510 -21.41 32.15 13.19
CA SER A 510 -22.59 32.73 12.55
C SER A 510 -22.48 34.25 12.46
N ASP A 511 -21.86 34.89 13.46
CA ASP A 511 -21.53 36.32 13.44
C ASP A 511 -20.22 36.66 14.20
N PRO A 512 -19.04 36.55 13.56
CA PRO A 512 -17.75 36.76 14.21
C PRO A 512 -17.48 38.21 14.64
N PHE A 513 -18.21 39.18 14.07
CA PHE A 513 -17.93 40.61 14.25
C PHE A 513 -18.66 41.20 15.45
N THR A 514 -19.78 40.60 15.85
CA THR A 514 -20.59 41.05 17.00
C THR A 514 -20.52 40.10 18.18
N PHE A 515 -19.86 38.94 18.03
CA PHE A 515 -19.76 37.93 19.07
C PHE A 515 -19.03 38.45 20.31
N ILE A 516 -19.76 38.44 21.42
CA ILE A 516 -19.24 38.64 22.78
C ILE A 516 -19.53 37.35 23.53
N HIS A 517 -18.49 36.72 24.10
CA HIS A 517 -18.66 35.50 24.86
C HIS A 517 -19.61 35.74 26.05
N SER A 518 -20.67 34.94 26.18
CA SER A 518 -21.60 35.07 27.30
C SER A 518 -21.00 34.43 28.56
N HIS A 519 -20.92 35.20 29.65
CA HIS A 519 -20.59 34.69 31.00
C HIS A 519 -21.75 33.89 31.63
N THR A 520 -22.37 32.98 30.87
CA THR A 520 -23.39 32.09 31.42
C THR A 520 -22.73 30.78 31.84
N THR A 521 -22.06 30.83 32.98
CA THR A 521 -21.93 29.65 33.86
C THR A 521 -23.34 29.21 34.26
N ARG A 522 -23.72 27.99 33.89
CA ARG A 522 -24.66 27.19 34.66
C ARG A 522 -23.98 25.91 35.08
#